data_AF-A0A1Y3EUZ3-F1
#
_entry.id   AF-A0A1Y3EUZ3-F1
#
_cell.length_a   1.000
_cell.length_b   1.000
_cell.length_c   1.000
_cell.angle_alpha   90.00
_cell.angle_beta   90.00
_cell.angle_gamma   90.00
#
_symmetry.space_group_name_H-M   'P 1'
#
loop_
_entity.id
_entity.type
_entity.pdbx_description
1 polymer ?
#
loop_
_entity_poly.entity_id
_entity_poly.type
_entity_poly.pdbx_seq_one_letter_code
_entity_poly.pdbx_strand_id
1 'polypeptide(L)'
;MSECKSTTTTLLKRLLSASSRLELRSCLLDIGNYVVENQNFGSFFRVGEVLLQALKPSTFNMLLPVEQDELFYSIFLRANPADVVLLLSKPPDRISPFVVPKFVLIVERFCQHKLDQLFTSMANADDERRPCDRSMQGQLCQALFAIPDRMVGLLKPREAKKRLTVYWNNFCSAYVRSLGQIDDQLTGAVVNKSELEMSFHGALLGKACLTGRQRRLLEALLPFALRRARNARRRGRRAWFDQLFRACPADAVKQLFTDLILLLKSAYDLHTLVDDFGVVDDQARFVLSRSLLFTSHFDTATVPRLVIGYLKLVGGEQEKVLLQEIFLLSLQNWSFKSSIVNTTVQQQRYVAQTLLLTAKELM
;
A
#
# COMPACT_ATOMS: atom_id res chain seq x y z
N MET A 1 -13.57 -31.55 12.26
CA MET A 1 -12.52 -30.70 12.89
C MET A 1 -11.54 -31.46 13.79
N SER A 2 -11.90 -32.59 14.43
CA SER A 2 -10.95 -33.33 15.29
C SER A 2 -9.90 -34.15 14.51
N GLU A 3 -10.28 -34.79 13.40
CA GLU A 3 -9.36 -35.56 12.54
C GLU A 3 -8.30 -34.68 11.88
N CYS A 4 -8.68 -33.52 11.31
CA CYS A 4 -7.74 -32.59 10.68
C CYS A 4 -6.68 -32.07 11.67
N LYS A 5 -7.05 -31.79 12.93
CA LYS A 5 -6.10 -31.37 13.99
C LYS A 5 -5.11 -32.48 14.38
N SER A 6 -5.55 -33.74 14.35
CA SER A 6 -4.72 -34.91 14.61
C SER A 6 -3.67 -35.10 13.51
N THR A 7 -4.09 -34.97 12.25
CA THR A 7 -3.22 -35.09 11.07
C THR A 7 -2.17 -34.00 11.03
N THR A 8 -2.54 -32.72 11.21
CA THR A 8 -1.57 -31.61 11.25
C THR A 8 -0.55 -31.80 12.37
N THR A 9 -0.99 -32.17 13.57
CA THR A 9 -0.08 -32.36 14.71
C THR A 9 0.92 -33.49 14.45
N THR A 10 0.51 -34.55 13.76
CA THR A 10 1.37 -35.67 13.39
C THR A 10 2.41 -35.28 12.34
N LEU A 11 2.01 -34.54 11.29
CA LEU A 11 2.93 -34.02 10.27
C LEU A 11 3.99 -33.08 10.87
N LEU A 12 3.57 -32.18 11.77
CA LEU A 12 4.50 -31.24 12.40
C LEU A 12 5.50 -31.93 13.35
N LYS A 13 5.07 -32.99 14.05
CA LYS A 13 6.00 -33.84 14.84
C LYS A 13 7.00 -34.55 13.94
N ARG A 14 6.54 -35.15 12.82
CA ARG A 14 7.39 -35.81 11.82
C ARG A 14 8.46 -34.87 11.26
N LEU A 15 8.09 -33.61 10.96
CA LEU A 15 9.04 -32.61 10.47
C LEU A 15 10.17 -32.33 11.49
N LEU A 16 9.82 -32.19 12.77
CA LEU A 16 10.80 -31.91 13.82
C LEU A 16 11.66 -33.12 14.21
N SER A 17 11.17 -34.34 13.99
CA SER A 17 11.88 -35.59 14.27
C SER A 17 12.58 -36.20 13.06
N ALA A 18 12.51 -35.57 11.88
CA ALA A 18 13.08 -36.11 10.66
C ALA A 18 14.60 -36.30 10.81
N SER A 19 15.06 -37.53 10.58
CA SER A 19 16.45 -37.93 10.80
C SER A 19 17.22 -38.14 9.48
N SER A 20 16.50 -38.31 8.37
CA SER A 20 17.07 -38.48 7.04
C SER A 20 16.48 -37.50 6.02
N ARG A 21 17.25 -37.24 4.94
CA ARG A 21 16.80 -36.42 3.81
C ARG A 21 15.51 -36.94 3.16
N LEU A 22 15.38 -38.25 3.01
CA LEU A 22 14.19 -38.87 2.40
C LEU A 22 12.93 -38.65 3.25
N GLU A 23 13.03 -38.85 4.56
CA GLU A 23 11.93 -38.55 5.50
C GLU A 23 11.53 -37.09 5.45
N LEU A 24 12.52 -36.18 5.47
CA LEU A 24 12.28 -34.74 5.44
C LEU A 24 11.62 -34.31 4.13
N ARG A 25 12.07 -34.83 2.98
CA ARG A 25 11.45 -34.57 1.67
C ARG A 25 9.99 -35.02 1.64
N SER A 26 9.73 -36.26 2.05
CA SER A 26 8.37 -36.80 2.10
C SER A 26 7.48 -35.96 3.01
N CYS A 27 7.96 -35.58 4.19
CA CYS A 27 7.20 -34.75 5.12
C CYS A 27 6.89 -33.36 4.55
N LEU A 28 7.84 -32.71 3.86
CA LEU A 28 7.62 -31.39 3.25
C LEU A 28 6.64 -31.46 2.06
N LEU A 29 6.63 -32.57 1.31
CA LEU A 29 5.62 -32.82 0.28
C LEU A 29 4.22 -32.94 0.90
N ASP A 30 4.08 -33.74 1.95
CA ASP A 30 2.82 -33.92 2.68
C ASP A 30 2.31 -32.57 3.24
N ILE A 31 3.19 -31.78 3.84
CA ILE A 31 2.87 -30.43 4.35
C ILE A 31 2.46 -29.51 3.19
N GLY A 32 3.18 -29.56 2.07
CA GLY A 32 2.84 -28.78 0.89
C GLY A 32 1.44 -29.08 0.35
N ASN A 33 1.06 -30.35 0.29
CA ASN A 33 -0.28 -30.78 -0.13
C ASN A 33 -1.35 -30.33 0.87
N TYR A 34 -1.10 -30.55 2.17
CA TYR A 34 -1.97 -30.08 3.24
C TYR A 34 -2.24 -28.57 3.14
N VAL A 35 -1.20 -27.77 2.89
CA VAL A 35 -1.31 -26.31 2.78
C VAL A 35 -2.14 -25.92 1.55
N VAL A 36 -1.98 -26.60 0.42
CA VAL A 36 -2.79 -26.34 -0.79
C VAL A 36 -4.27 -26.65 -0.53
N GLU A 37 -4.57 -27.74 0.17
CA GLU A 37 -5.95 -28.12 0.51
C GLU A 37 -6.59 -27.22 1.58
N ASN A 38 -5.79 -26.56 2.42
CA ASN A 38 -6.26 -25.75 3.55
C ASN A 38 -5.91 -24.27 3.38
N GLN A 39 -6.65 -23.57 2.52
CA GLN A 39 -6.48 -22.14 2.25
C GLN A 39 -7.22 -21.21 3.22
N ASN A 40 -7.98 -21.76 4.17
CA ASN A 40 -8.72 -20.96 5.14
C ASN A 40 -7.77 -20.11 6.01
N PHE A 41 -8.14 -18.85 6.23
CA PHE A 41 -7.40 -17.95 7.10
C PHE A 41 -7.14 -18.59 8.47
N GLY A 42 -5.92 -18.45 8.97
CA GLY A 42 -5.46 -19.02 10.24
C GLY A 42 -4.88 -20.43 10.14
N SER A 43 -5.17 -21.18 9.07
CA SER A 43 -4.75 -22.58 8.94
C SER A 43 -3.24 -22.74 8.80
N PHE A 44 -2.55 -21.74 8.25
CA PHE A 44 -1.12 -21.82 8.01
C PHE A 44 -0.26 -21.41 9.21
N PHE A 45 -0.77 -20.64 10.18
CA PHE A 45 0.08 -20.09 11.26
C PHE A 45 0.92 -21.13 11.98
N ARG A 46 0.26 -22.18 12.51
CA ARG A 46 0.96 -23.24 13.26
C ARG A 46 1.97 -24.00 12.39
N VAL A 47 1.62 -24.21 11.12
CA VAL A 47 2.51 -24.88 10.16
C VAL A 47 3.73 -24.00 9.88
N GLY A 48 3.51 -22.72 9.58
CA GLY A 48 4.55 -21.74 9.32
C GLY A 48 5.49 -21.54 10.50
N GLU A 49 4.97 -21.47 11.73
CA GLU A 49 5.79 -21.39 12.95
C GLU A 49 6.72 -22.58 13.09
N VAL A 50 6.21 -23.81 12.89
CA VAL A 50 7.04 -25.02 12.98
C VAL A 50 8.03 -25.10 11.81
N LEU A 51 7.66 -24.67 10.61
CA LEU A 51 8.60 -24.57 9.47
C LEU A 51 9.75 -23.60 9.78
N LEU A 52 9.46 -22.45 10.40
CA LEU A 52 10.49 -21.52 10.84
C LEU A 52 11.36 -22.12 11.97
N GLN A 53 10.79 -22.90 12.88
CA GLN A 53 11.55 -23.64 13.89
C GLN A 53 12.44 -24.75 13.29
N ALA A 54 12.03 -25.32 12.15
CA ALA A 54 12.78 -26.34 11.42
C ALA A 54 13.98 -25.78 10.63
N LEU A 55 14.15 -24.44 10.55
CA LEU A 55 15.32 -23.77 9.96
C LEU A 55 16.60 -23.93 10.79
N LYS A 56 16.88 -25.13 11.29
CA LYS A 56 18.13 -25.46 12.01
C LYS A 56 19.13 -26.11 11.05
N PRO A 57 20.45 -25.93 11.26
CA PRO A 57 21.46 -26.56 10.41
C PRO A 57 21.28 -28.08 10.29
N SER A 58 20.92 -28.75 11.39
CA SER A 58 20.72 -30.20 11.47
C SER A 58 19.66 -30.71 10.50
N THR A 59 18.59 -29.93 10.28
CA THR A 59 17.43 -30.34 9.47
C THR A 59 17.52 -29.74 8.07
N PHE A 60 17.72 -28.42 7.98
CA PHE A 60 17.65 -27.70 6.71
C PHE A 60 18.78 -28.05 5.74
N ASN A 61 19.99 -28.35 6.24
CA ASN A 61 21.11 -28.74 5.38
C ASN A 61 21.00 -30.18 4.86
N MET A 62 20.03 -30.98 5.34
CA MET A 62 19.74 -32.28 4.71
C MET A 62 19.19 -32.11 3.30
N LEU A 63 18.59 -30.95 2.98
CA LEU A 63 18.00 -30.67 1.68
C LEU A 63 19.03 -30.06 0.72
N LEU A 64 19.02 -30.51 -0.53
CA LEU A 64 19.74 -29.85 -1.61
C LEU A 64 19.15 -28.47 -1.90
N PRO A 65 19.93 -27.53 -2.50
CA PRO A 65 19.42 -26.20 -2.85
C PRO A 65 18.11 -26.21 -3.66
N VAL A 66 18.00 -27.10 -4.65
CA VAL A 66 16.78 -27.27 -5.45
C VAL A 66 15.59 -27.73 -4.58
N GLU A 67 15.84 -28.62 -3.63
CA GLU A 67 14.80 -29.13 -2.73
C GLU A 67 14.35 -28.08 -1.71
N GLN A 68 15.27 -27.23 -1.23
CA GLN A 68 14.92 -26.10 -0.38
C GLN A 68 13.94 -25.19 -1.13
N ASP A 69 14.19 -24.93 -2.41
CA ASP A 69 13.34 -24.10 -3.25
C ASP A 69 11.98 -24.74 -3.54
N GLU A 70 11.97 -25.97 -4.05
CA GLU A 70 10.77 -26.65 -4.51
C GLU A 70 9.90 -27.19 -3.36
N LEU A 71 10.50 -27.57 -2.23
CA LEU A 71 9.78 -28.24 -1.14
C LEU A 71 9.59 -27.36 0.08
N PHE A 72 10.56 -26.51 0.44
CA PHE A 72 10.44 -25.68 1.65
C PHE A 72 9.89 -24.29 1.34
N TYR A 73 10.57 -23.51 0.51
CA TYR A 73 10.17 -22.13 0.22
C TYR A 73 8.84 -22.08 -0.55
N SER A 74 8.58 -23.07 -1.42
CA SER A 74 7.30 -23.17 -2.15
C SER A 74 6.08 -23.30 -1.24
N ILE A 75 6.22 -23.81 -0.01
CA ILE A 75 5.10 -23.94 0.93
C ILE A 75 4.56 -22.55 1.29
N PHE A 76 5.44 -21.59 1.61
CA PHE A 76 5.05 -20.21 1.91
C PHE A 76 4.40 -19.51 0.70
N LEU A 77 4.76 -19.91 -0.52
CA LEU A 77 4.15 -19.36 -1.74
C LEU A 77 2.79 -20.00 -2.06
N ARG A 78 2.52 -21.20 -1.55
CA ARG A 78 1.25 -21.93 -1.74
C ARG A 78 0.26 -21.73 -0.61
N ALA A 79 0.71 -21.24 0.54
CA ALA A 79 -0.13 -20.92 1.68
C ALA A 79 -1.04 -19.71 1.44
N ASN A 80 -2.06 -19.57 2.29
CA ASN A 80 -2.87 -18.36 2.35
C ASN A 80 -1.94 -17.14 2.54
N PRO A 81 -1.98 -16.15 1.63
CA PRO A 81 -1.03 -15.05 1.64
C PRO A 81 -1.19 -14.10 2.84
N ALA A 82 -2.39 -13.97 3.42
CA ALA A 82 -2.60 -13.16 4.61
C ALA A 82 -1.91 -13.79 5.84
N ASP A 83 -2.04 -15.10 6.02
CA ASP A 83 -1.35 -15.83 7.09
C ASP A 83 0.18 -15.66 6.98
N VAL A 84 0.72 -15.78 5.77
CA VAL A 84 2.17 -15.65 5.53
C VAL A 84 2.65 -14.25 5.87
N VAL A 85 1.96 -13.18 5.45
CA VAL A 85 2.33 -11.80 5.81
C VAL A 85 2.30 -11.60 7.33
N LEU A 86 1.24 -12.08 7.99
CA LEU A 86 1.09 -11.94 9.43
C LEU A 86 2.19 -12.69 10.18
N LEU A 87 2.55 -13.90 9.72
CA LEU A 87 3.67 -14.68 10.25
C LEU A 87 5.01 -13.95 10.05
N LEU A 88 5.28 -13.47 8.84
CA LEU A 88 6.55 -12.79 8.51
C LEU A 88 6.70 -11.43 9.22
N SER A 89 5.60 -10.79 9.61
CA SER A 89 5.64 -9.55 10.41
C SER A 89 6.08 -9.77 11.87
N LYS A 90 6.06 -11.03 12.33
CA LYS A 90 6.41 -11.47 13.68
C LYS A 90 7.57 -12.47 13.62
N PRO A 91 8.81 -12.00 13.34
CA PRO A 91 9.98 -12.87 13.42
C PRO A 91 10.08 -13.52 14.81
N PRO A 92 10.57 -14.77 14.93
CA PRO A 92 10.87 -15.37 16.23
C PRO A 92 11.74 -14.45 17.11
N ASP A 93 11.49 -14.41 18.42
CA ASP A 93 12.22 -13.53 19.34
C ASP A 93 13.74 -13.80 19.37
N ARG A 94 14.15 -15.02 19.03
CA ARG A 94 15.56 -15.43 18.94
C ARG A 94 15.83 -16.12 17.60
N ILE A 95 16.23 -15.33 16.61
CA ILE A 95 16.67 -15.85 15.31
C ILE A 95 18.18 -16.05 15.33
N SER A 96 18.64 -17.27 15.02
CA SER A 96 20.08 -17.54 14.89
C SER A 96 20.66 -16.92 13.62
N PRO A 97 21.97 -16.61 13.56
CA PRO A 97 22.62 -16.10 12.34
C PRO A 97 22.44 -17.02 11.12
N PHE A 98 22.24 -18.32 11.35
CA PHE A 98 21.94 -19.28 10.29
C PHE A 98 20.54 -19.07 9.68
N VAL A 99 19.54 -18.70 10.49
CA VAL A 99 18.14 -18.56 10.08
C VAL A 99 17.89 -17.23 9.37
N VAL A 100 18.53 -16.14 9.80
CA VAL A 100 18.34 -14.78 9.23
C VAL A 100 18.33 -14.76 7.69
N PRO A 101 19.35 -15.29 6.98
CA PRO A 101 19.35 -15.23 5.51
C PRO A 101 18.22 -16.05 4.87
N LYS A 102 17.80 -17.17 5.48
CA LYS A 102 16.66 -17.96 4.96
C LYS A 102 15.35 -17.21 5.18
N PHE A 103 15.16 -16.64 6.36
CA PHE A 103 13.97 -15.84 6.66
C PHE A 103 13.82 -14.65 5.71
N VAL A 104 14.92 -13.91 5.47
CA VAL A 104 14.95 -12.82 4.49
C VAL A 104 14.60 -13.32 3.09
N LEU A 105 15.10 -14.50 2.70
CA LEU A 105 14.77 -15.09 1.40
C LEU A 105 13.28 -15.47 1.29
N ILE A 106 12.64 -15.94 2.37
CA ILE A 106 11.18 -16.18 2.40
C ILE A 106 10.45 -14.87 2.13
N VAL A 107 10.81 -13.79 2.84
CA VAL A 107 10.19 -12.47 2.66
C VAL A 107 10.35 -12.00 1.22
N GLU A 108 11.55 -12.06 0.65
CA GLU A 108 11.81 -11.59 -0.70
C GLU A 108 11.02 -12.35 -1.76
N ARG A 109 11.02 -13.69 -1.68
CA ARG A 109 10.27 -14.55 -2.61
C ARG A 109 8.78 -14.32 -2.50
N PHE A 110 8.26 -14.22 -1.28
CA PHE A 110 6.85 -13.91 -1.07
C PHE A 110 6.50 -12.55 -1.67
N CYS A 111 7.32 -11.53 -1.43
CA CYS A 111 7.10 -10.19 -1.97
C CYS A 111 7.13 -10.16 -3.50
N GLN A 112 8.02 -10.94 -4.12
CA GLN A 112 8.17 -11.01 -5.56
C GLN A 112 6.98 -11.70 -6.24
N HIS A 113 6.45 -12.77 -5.64
CA HIS A 113 5.53 -13.70 -6.31
C HIS A 113 4.08 -13.69 -5.80
N LYS A 114 3.80 -13.11 -4.63
CA LYS A 114 2.49 -13.27 -3.97
C LYS A 114 1.81 -11.98 -3.54
N LEU A 115 2.52 -10.85 -3.48
CA LEU A 115 1.91 -9.58 -3.05
C LEU A 115 0.85 -9.07 -4.02
N ASP A 116 1.05 -9.21 -5.33
CA ASP A 116 0.05 -8.79 -6.31
C ASP A 116 -1.20 -9.65 -6.21
N GLN A 117 -1.05 -10.97 -6.07
CA GLN A 117 -2.17 -11.87 -5.82
C GLN A 117 -2.92 -11.50 -4.53
N LEU A 118 -2.19 -11.24 -3.43
CA LEU A 118 -2.77 -10.79 -2.16
C LEU A 118 -3.60 -9.51 -2.38
N PHE A 119 -2.99 -8.48 -2.95
CA PHE A 119 -3.65 -7.19 -3.16
C PHE A 119 -4.88 -7.33 -4.06
N THR A 120 -4.79 -8.05 -5.18
CA THR A 120 -5.93 -8.29 -6.08
C THR A 120 -7.05 -9.04 -5.36
N SER A 121 -6.73 -10.08 -4.57
CA SER A 121 -7.74 -10.85 -3.83
C SER A 121 -8.46 -10.05 -2.74
N MET A 122 -7.78 -9.07 -2.14
CA MET A 122 -8.36 -8.18 -1.13
C MET A 122 -9.36 -7.18 -1.72
N ALA A 123 -9.32 -6.93 -3.03
CA ALA A 123 -10.27 -6.05 -3.70
C ALA A 123 -11.61 -6.72 -4.01
N ASN A 124 -11.72 -8.05 -3.93
CA ASN A 124 -12.99 -8.76 -4.12
C ASN A 124 -13.96 -8.39 -2.99
N ALA A 125 -15.23 -8.11 -3.26
CA ALA A 125 -16.24 -7.87 -2.22
C ALA A 125 -16.70 -9.14 -1.50
N ASP A 126 -16.59 -10.28 -2.19
CA ASP A 126 -16.96 -11.61 -1.70
C ASP A 126 -15.92 -12.14 -0.69
N ASP A 127 -16.37 -12.42 0.53
CA ASP A 127 -15.52 -12.86 1.63
C ASP A 127 -14.95 -14.28 1.39
N GLU A 128 -15.63 -15.14 0.61
CA GLU A 128 -15.14 -16.51 0.33
C GLU A 128 -13.85 -16.53 -0.50
N ARG A 129 -13.65 -15.49 -1.32
CA ARG A 129 -12.48 -15.36 -2.22
C ARG A 129 -11.35 -14.53 -1.60
N ARG A 130 -11.54 -14.03 -0.38
CA ARG A 130 -10.53 -13.24 0.31
C ARG A 130 -9.59 -14.12 1.12
N PRO A 131 -8.32 -13.70 1.25
CA PRO A 131 -7.38 -14.41 2.08
C PRO A 131 -7.61 -14.18 3.58
N CYS A 132 -8.35 -13.12 3.98
CA CYS A 132 -8.77 -12.90 5.36
C CYS A 132 -10.03 -12.03 5.43
N ASP A 133 -10.69 -12.05 6.59
CA ASP A 133 -11.87 -11.23 6.88
C ASP A 133 -11.57 -9.73 6.82
N ARG A 134 -12.61 -8.91 6.58
CA ARG A 134 -12.50 -7.44 6.55
C ARG A 134 -11.92 -6.86 7.83
N SER A 135 -12.30 -7.42 8.97
CA SER A 135 -11.79 -7.01 10.29
C SER A 135 -10.27 -7.11 10.40
N MET A 136 -9.63 -7.98 9.62
CA MET A 136 -8.19 -8.21 9.63
C MET A 136 -7.40 -7.30 8.68
N GLN A 137 -8.07 -6.53 7.82
CA GLN A 137 -7.43 -5.65 6.84
C GLN A 137 -6.44 -4.66 7.49
N GLY A 138 -6.83 -4.04 8.61
CA GLY A 138 -5.97 -3.11 9.34
C GLY A 138 -4.71 -3.78 9.89
N GLN A 139 -4.86 -4.99 10.46
CA GLN A 139 -3.73 -5.76 10.97
C GLN A 139 -2.80 -6.22 9.84
N LEU A 140 -3.36 -6.66 8.71
CA LEU A 140 -2.60 -7.08 7.54
C LEU A 140 -1.82 -5.88 6.93
N CYS A 141 -2.47 -4.72 6.81
CA CYS A 141 -1.83 -3.48 6.38
C CYS A 141 -0.67 -3.12 7.31
N GLN A 142 -0.89 -3.14 8.63
CA GLN A 142 0.17 -2.89 9.62
C GLN A 142 1.34 -3.89 9.48
N ALA A 143 1.04 -5.17 9.28
CA ALA A 143 2.03 -6.23 9.12
C ALA A 143 2.94 -6.00 7.90
N LEU A 144 2.37 -5.62 6.75
CA LEU A 144 3.14 -5.30 5.54
C LEU A 144 4.13 -4.14 5.75
N PHE A 145 3.76 -3.14 6.55
CA PHE A 145 4.66 -2.03 6.85
C PHE A 145 5.65 -2.35 7.97
N ALA A 146 5.36 -3.33 8.83
CA ALA A 146 6.26 -3.76 9.89
C ALA A 146 7.40 -4.68 9.40
N ILE A 147 7.17 -5.51 8.36
CA ILE A 147 8.19 -6.45 7.83
C ILE A 147 9.53 -5.73 7.53
N PRO A 148 9.56 -4.59 6.81
CA PRO A 148 10.78 -3.81 6.59
C PRO A 148 11.55 -3.48 7.88
N ASP A 149 10.85 -2.98 8.90
CA ASP A 149 11.47 -2.58 10.17
C ASP A 149 12.04 -3.80 10.91
N ARG A 150 11.34 -4.93 10.84
CA ARG A 150 11.85 -6.22 11.35
C ARG A 150 13.11 -6.66 10.62
N MET A 151 13.16 -6.52 9.29
CA MET A 151 14.36 -6.86 8.51
C MET A 151 15.56 -6.00 8.89
N VAL A 152 15.35 -4.71 9.20
CA VAL A 152 16.43 -3.82 9.69
C VAL A 152 17.00 -4.34 11.00
N GLY A 153 16.14 -4.80 11.92
CA GLY A 153 16.57 -5.36 13.20
C GLY A 153 17.37 -6.66 13.08
N LEU A 154 17.24 -7.40 11.98
CA LEU A 154 17.90 -8.69 11.77
C LEU A 154 19.20 -8.61 10.94
N LEU A 155 19.37 -7.54 10.16
CA LEU A 155 20.42 -7.43 9.15
C LEU A 155 21.49 -6.41 9.52
N LYS A 156 22.71 -6.60 8.98
CA LYS A 156 23.75 -5.57 9.05
C LYS A 156 23.30 -4.32 8.27
N PRO A 157 23.68 -3.09 8.67
CA PRO A 157 23.16 -1.86 8.07
C PRO A 157 23.25 -1.76 6.53
N ARG A 158 24.39 -2.18 5.95
CA ARG A 158 24.59 -2.17 4.49
C ARG A 158 23.69 -3.17 3.76
N GLU A 159 23.49 -4.35 4.34
CA GLU A 159 22.62 -5.39 3.79
C GLU A 159 21.15 -4.98 3.92
N ALA A 160 20.76 -4.47 5.09
CA ALA A 160 19.43 -3.94 5.35
C ALA A 160 19.02 -2.91 4.28
N LYS A 161 19.88 -1.92 3.99
CA LYS A 161 19.60 -0.90 2.96
C LYS A 161 19.31 -1.50 1.57
N LYS A 162 20.08 -2.52 1.16
CA LYS A 162 19.87 -3.20 -0.13
C LYS A 162 18.54 -3.97 -0.14
N ARG A 163 18.31 -4.78 0.90
CA ARG A 163 17.12 -5.64 1.02
C ARG A 163 15.83 -4.83 1.16
N LEU A 164 15.87 -3.71 1.88
CA LEU A 164 14.76 -2.76 1.95
C LEU A 164 14.42 -2.15 0.59
N THR A 165 15.44 -1.82 -0.21
CA THR A 165 15.22 -1.30 -1.56
C THR A 165 14.48 -2.32 -2.43
N VAL A 166 14.86 -3.61 -2.34
CA VAL A 166 14.21 -4.71 -3.04
C VAL A 166 12.77 -4.89 -2.56
N TYR A 167 12.54 -4.91 -1.24
CA TYR A 167 11.20 -5.02 -0.66
C TYR A 167 10.25 -3.96 -1.21
N TRP A 168 10.65 -2.68 -1.13
CA TRP A 168 9.78 -1.58 -1.56
C TRP A 168 9.59 -1.53 -3.07
N ASN A 169 10.56 -1.98 -3.87
CA ASN A 169 10.37 -2.16 -5.31
C ASN A 169 9.30 -3.21 -5.57
N ASN A 170 9.42 -4.38 -4.96
CA ASN A 170 8.44 -5.46 -5.12
C ASN A 170 7.05 -5.04 -4.65
N PHE A 171 6.96 -4.34 -3.51
CA PHE A 171 5.71 -3.80 -2.98
C PHE A 171 5.04 -2.83 -3.97
N CYS A 172 5.78 -1.82 -4.47
CA CYS A 172 5.22 -0.84 -5.41
C CYS A 172 4.81 -1.50 -6.73
N SER A 173 5.65 -2.40 -7.26
CA SER A 173 5.34 -3.14 -8.48
C SER A 173 4.13 -4.07 -8.30
N ALA A 174 4.00 -4.73 -7.15
CA ALA A 174 2.84 -5.56 -6.84
C ALA A 174 1.56 -4.72 -6.67
N TYR A 175 1.66 -3.57 -6.01
CA TYR A 175 0.56 -2.62 -5.86
C TYR A 175 0.02 -2.18 -7.22
N VAL A 176 0.89 -1.70 -8.10
CA VAL A 176 0.50 -1.27 -9.46
C VAL A 176 -0.02 -2.43 -10.31
N ARG A 177 0.62 -3.61 -10.24
CA ARG A 177 0.13 -4.81 -10.97
C ARG A 177 -1.26 -5.21 -10.51
N SER A 178 -1.52 -5.19 -9.20
CA SER A 178 -2.84 -5.56 -8.66
C SER A 178 -3.94 -4.63 -9.16
N LEU A 179 -3.69 -3.31 -9.15
CA LEU A 179 -4.60 -2.33 -9.71
C LEU A 179 -4.80 -2.50 -11.22
N GLY A 180 -3.75 -2.90 -11.94
CA GLY A 180 -3.85 -3.29 -13.35
C GLY A 180 -4.78 -4.48 -13.58
N GLN A 181 -4.65 -5.53 -12.77
CA GLN A 181 -5.51 -6.72 -12.84
C GLN A 181 -6.96 -6.37 -12.50
N ILE A 182 -7.20 -5.54 -11.47
CA ILE A 182 -8.54 -5.08 -11.10
C ILE A 182 -9.16 -4.26 -12.24
N ASP A 183 -8.40 -3.35 -12.86
CA ASP A 183 -8.86 -2.58 -14.02
C ASP A 183 -9.19 -3.48 -15.22
N ASP A 184 -8.36 -4.49 -15.48
CA ASP A 184 -8.58 -5.45 -16.57
C ASP A 184 -9.84 -6.30 -16.31
N GLN A 185 -10.09 -6.75 -15.07
CA GLN A 185 -11.31 -7.47 -14.67
C GLN A 185 -12.58 -6.64 -14.86
N LEU A 186 -12.52 -5.34 -14.52
CA LEU A 186 -13.61 -4.39 -14.76
C LEU A 186 -13.88 -4.16 -16.24
N THR A 187 -12.81 -4.13 -17.05
CA THR A 187 -12.93 -3.85 -18.49
C THR A 187 -13.45 -5.05 -19.26
N GLY A 188 -13.15 -6.27 -18.79
CA GLY A 188 -13.61 -7.53 -19.38
C GLY A 188 -15.06 -7.93 -19.09
N ALA A 189 -15.82 -7.11 -18.35
CA ALA A 189 -17.20 -7.41 -17.89
C ALA A 189 -17.33 -8.69 -17.03
N VAL A 190 -16.24 -9.12 -16.38
CA VAL A 190 -16.21 -10.34 -15.54
C VAL A 190 -16.73 -10.07 -14.12
N VAL A 191 -16.66 -8.82 -13.64
CA VAL A 191 -16.98 -8.43 -12.27
C VAL A 191 -17.81 -7.14 -12.30
N ASN A 192 -18.91 -7.09 -11.56
CA ASN A 192 -19.69 -5.85 -11.41
C ASN A 192 -18.94 -4.87 -10.51
N LYS A 193 -19.07 -3.56 -10.73
CA LYS A 193 -18.41 -2.56 -9.88
C LYS A 193 -18.81 -2.61 -8.40
N SER A 194 -20.01 -3.11 -8.09
CA SER A 194 -20.49 -3.33 -6.72
C SER A 194 -19.76 -4.46 -6.00
N GLU A 195 -18.99 -5.27 -6.74
CA GLU A 195 -18.23 -6.41 -6.23
C GLU A 195 -16.75 -6.05 -5.96
N LEU A 196 -16.38 -4.76 -6.05
CA LEU A 196 -15.05 -4.29 -5.72
C LEU A 196 -15.02 -3.42 -4.46
N GLU A 197 -14.01 -3.65 -3.63
CA GLU A 197 -13.76 -2.89 -2.41
C GLU A 197 -12.33 -2.33 -2.40
N MET A 198 -12.18 -1.01 -2.45
CA MET A 198 -10.88 -0.32 -2.47
C MET A 198 -10.36 0.05 -1.07
N SER A 199 -11.07 -0.34 -0.01
CA SER A 199 -10.75 -0.02 1.39
C SER A 199 -9.32 -0.44 1.76
N PHE A 200 -8.93 -1.66 1.38
CA PHE A 200 -7.59 -2.19 1.68
C PHE A 200 -6.49 -1.44 0.92
N HIS A 201 -6.67 -1.14 -0.37
CA HIS A 201 -5.70 -0.36 -1.14
C HIS A 201 -5.60 1.08 -0.65
N GLY A 202 -6.73 1.71 -0.32
CA GLY A 202 -6.77 3.02 0.32
C GLY A 202 -6.04 3.02 1.67
N ALA A 203 -6.22 1.96 2.48
CA ALA A 203 -5.49 1.79 3.73
C ALA A 203 -3.98 1.61 3.52
N LEU A 204 -3.53 0.87 2.49
CA LEU A 204 -2.12 0.74 2.15
C LEU A 204 -1.51 2.08 1.71
N LEU A 205 -2.22 2.84 0.87
CA LEU A 205 -1.80 4.16 0.42
C LEU A 205 -1.74 5.15 1.60
N GLY A 206 -2.75 5.15 2.46
CA GLY A 206 -2.77 5.95 3.68
C GLY A 206 -1.65 5.58 4.63
N LYS A 207 -1.39 4.27 4.82
CA LYS A 207 -0.27 3.83 5.65
C LYS A 207 1.08 4.24 5.07
N ALA A 208 1.24 4.23 3.75
CA ALA A 208 2.42 4.78 3.10
C ALA A 208 2.59 6.27 3.42
N CYS A 209 1.51 7.04 3.44
CA CYS A 209 1.53 8.46 3.82
C CYS A 209 1.96 8.67 5.27
N LEU A 210 1.35 7.94 6.21
CA LEU A 210 1.64 8.06 7.63
C LEU A 210 3.05 7.58 8.01
N THR A 211 3.68 6.77 7.17
CA THR A 211 5.03 6.22 7.40
C THR A 211 6.12 6.89 6.55
N GLY A 212 5.79 7.96 5.81
CA GLY A 212 6.76 8.69 4.98
C GLY A 212 7.21 7.94 3.72
N ARG A 213 6.43 6.96 3.25
CA ARG A 213 6.71 6.10 2.08
C ARG A 213 5.87 6.46 0.85
N GLN A 214 4.93 7.37 0.98
CA GLN A 214 3.97 7.74 -0.06
C GLN A 214 4.63 8.20 -1.36
N ARG A 215 5.69 9.00 -1.31
CA ARG A 215 6.32 9.53 -2.53
C ARG A 215 6.75 8.40 -3.48
N ARG A 216 7.40 7.36 -2.96
CA ARG A 216 7.84 6.21 -3.74
C ARG A 216 6.66 5.42 -4.34
N LEU A 217 5.61 5.24 -3.54
CA LEU A 217 4.40 4.54 -3.99
C LEU A 217 3.67 5.34 -5.08
N LEU A 218 3.54 6.66 -4.90
CA LEU A 218 2.93 7.58 -5.86
C LEU A 218 3.75 7.69 -7.15
N GLU A 219 5.09 7.75 -7.08
CA GLU A 219 5.97 7.73 -8.25
C GLU A 219 5.79 6.47 -9.09
N ALA A 220 5.48 5.33 -8.48
CA ALA A 220 5.13 4.10 -9.19
C ALA A 220 3.67 4.11 -9.71
N LEU A 221 2.72 4.61 -8.91
CA LEU A 221 1.29 4.60 -9.21
C LEU A 221 0.90 5.60 -10.31
N LEU A 222 1.36 6.84 -10.22
CA LEU A 222 0.88 7.95 -11.05
C LEU A 222 1.08 7.73 -12.55
N PRO A 223 2.24 7.24 -13.06
CA PRO A 223 2.40 6.97 -14.49
C PRO A 223 1.41 5.94 -15.02
N PHE A 224 1.10 4.92 -14.22
CA PHE A 224 0.09 3.91 -14.54
C PHE A 224 -1.31 4.52 -14.52
N ALA A 225 -1.67 5.21 -13.43
CA ALA A 225 -2.98 5.78 -13.21
C ALA A 225 -3.35 6.80 -14.30
N LEU A 226 -2.46 7.74 -14.61
CA LEU A 226 -2.68 8.75 -15.65
C LEU A 226 -2.80 8.12 -17.04
N ARG A 227 -1.99 7.10 -17.36
CA ARG A 227 -2.08 6.40 -18.64
C ARG A 227 -3.43 5.70 -18.79
N ARG A 228 -3.89 4.99 -17.76
CA ARG A 228 -5.19 4.30 -17.76
C ARG A 228 -6.34 5.31 -17.83
N ALA A 229 -6.30 6.37 -17.04
CA ALA A 229 -7.35 7.39 -17.00
C ALA A 229 -7.49 8.19 -18.31
N ARG A 230 -6.38 8.42 -19.04
CA ARG A 230 -6.40 9.05 -20.38
C ARG A 230 -6.95 8.12 -21.46
N ASN A 231 -6.66 6.82 -21.37
CA ASN A 231 -7.13 5.81 -22.33
C ASN A 231 -8.59 5.36 -22.09
N ALA A 232 -9.15 5.70 -20.93
CA ALA A 232 -10.51 5.41 -20.56
C ALA A 232 -11.53 6.20 -21.42
N ARG A 233 -11.98 5.62 -22.55
CA ARG A 233 -13.01 6.20 -23.44
C ARG A 233 -14.41 6.36 -22.80
N ARG A 234 -14.64 5.96 -21.54
CA ARG A 234 -15.93 6.09 -20.83
C ARG A 234 -15.71 6.55 -19.38
N ARG A 235 -16.48 7.55 -18.89
CA ARG A 235 -16.43 8.06 -17.48
C ARG A 235 -16.45 6.96 -16.43
N GLY A 236 -17.17 5.86 -16.70
CA GLY A 236 -17.24 4.71 -15.79
C GLY A 236 -15.89 4.03 -15.47
N ARG A 237 -14.84 4.21 -16.28
CA ARG A 237 -13.51 3.63 -16.02
C ARG A 237 -12.64 4.48 -15.06
N ARG A 238 -13.07 5.71 -14.76
CA ARG A 238 -12.41 6.60 -13.77
C ARG A 238 -12.87 6.34 -12.33
N ALA A 239 -14.00 5.63 -12.17
CA ALA A 239 -14.70 5.52 -10.90
C ALA A 239 -13.90 4.82 -9.80
N TRP A 240 -13.04 3.85 -10.12
CA TRP A 240 -12.31 3.14 -9.08
C TRP A 240 -11.06 3.90 -8.59
N PHE A 241 -10.46 4.76 -9.43
CA PHE A 241 -9.36 5.63 -8.99
C PHE A 241 -9.84 6.63 -7.93
N ASP A 242 -11.00 7.24 -8.17
CA ASP A 242 -11.66 8.11 -7.20
C ASP A 242 -11.96 7.34 -5.89
N GLN A 243 -12.56 6.13 -6.00
CA GLN A 243 -12.77 5.26 -4.83
C GLN A 243 -11.48 4.93 -4.08
N LEU A 244 -10.35 4.73 -4.77
CA LEU A 244 -9.07 4.47 -4.14
C LEU A 244 -8.60 5.64 -3.28
N PHE A 245 -8.68 6.87 -3.80
CA PHE A 245 -8.26 8.06 -3.07
C PHE A 245 -9.23 8.38 -1.92
N ARG A 246 -10.54 8.19 -2.13
CA ARG A 246 -11.57 8.31 -1.09
C ARG A 246 -11.46 7.27 0.02
N ALA A 247 -10.94 6.08 -0.30
CA ALA A 247 -10.71 5.02 0.67
C ALA A 247 -9.48 5.27 1.56
N CYS A 248 -8.71 6.35 1.32
CA CYS A 248 -7.61 6.69 2.19
C CYS A 248 -8.10 7.17 3.56
N PRO A 249 -7.49 6.70 4.67
CA PRO A 249 -7.71 7.23 6.00
C PRO A 249 -7.61 8.76 6.05
N ALA A 250 -8.52 9.35 6.81
CA ALA A 250 -8.65 10.80 6.98
C ALA A 250 -7.30 11.44 7.33
N ASP A 251 -6.63 10.98 8.38
CA ASP A 251 -5.32 11.47 8.83
C ASP A 251 -4.20 11.45 7.76
N ALA A 252 -4.32 10.61 6.73
CA ALA A 252 -3.37 10.53 5.62
C ALA A 252 -3.64 11.55 4.49
N VAL A 253 -4.86 12.09 4.39
CA VAL A 253 -5.31 12.93 3.26
C VAL A 253 -4.39 14.13 3.01
N LYS A 254 -3.92 14.79 4.08
CA LYS A 254 -3.00 15.95 3.95
C LYS A 254 -1.72 15.57 3.22
N GLN A 255 -1.07 14.49 3.65
CA GLN A 255 0.21 14.07 3.07
C GLN A 255 0.01 13.54 1.65
N LEU A 256 -1.09 12.82 1.41
CA LEU A 256 -1.49 12.33 0.09
C LEU A 256 -1.62 13.48 -0.92
N PHE A 257 -2.43 14.50 -0.64
CA PHE A 257 -2.61 15.63 -1.54
C PHE A 257 -1.34 16.46 -1.72
N THR A 258 -0.54 16.61 -0.64
CA THR A 258 0.75 17.29 -0.72
C THR A 258 1.65 16.64 -1.77
N ASP A 259 1.90 15.33 -1.66
CA ASP A 259 2.79 14.65 -2.59
C ASP A 259 2.17 14.43 -3.98
N LEU A 260 0.85 14.24 -4.08
CA LEU A 260 0.16 14.21 -5.38
C LEU A 260 0.44 15.51 -6.15
N ILE A 261 0.19 16.67 -5.54
CA ILE A 261 0.38 17.96 -6.21
C ILE A 261 1.85 18.20 -6.57
N LEU A 262 2.78 17.81 -5.70
CA LEU A 262 4.21 17.96 -5.96
C LEU A 262 4.74 17.05 -7.08
N LEU A 263 4.09 15.91 -7.32
CA LEU A 263 4.47 14.96 -8.37
C LEU A 263 3.74 15.20 -9.70
N LEU A 264 2.57 15.83 -9.66
CA LEU A 264 1.76 16.11 -10.84
C LEU A 264 2.24 17.35 -11.59
N LYS A 265 2.05 17.34 -12.91
CA LYS A 265 2.46 18.43 -13.80
C LYS A 265 1.33 19.39 -14.16
N SER A 266 0.07 18.97 -13.97
CA SER A 266 -1.08 19.76 -14.39
C SER A 266 -2.29 19.57 -13.48
N ALA A 267 -3.10 20.62 -13.35
CA ALA A 267 -4.39 20.55 -12.68
C ALA A 267 -5.36 19.55 -13.33
N TYR A 268 -5.27 19.38 -14.65
CA TYR A 268 -6.06 18.39 -15.39
C TYR A 268 -5.73 16.97 -14.97
N ASP A 269 -4.46 16.66 -14.73
CA ASP A 269 -4.04 15.35 -14.24
C ASP A 269 -4.56 15.10 -12.82
N LEU A 270 -4.55 16.12 -11.96
CA LEU A 270 -5.14 16.03 -10.62
C LEU A 270 -6.64 15.75 -10.71
N HIS A 271 -7.39 16.57 -11.47
CA HIS A 271 -8.82 16.39 -11.70
C HIS A 271 -9.14 15.01 -12.30
N THR A 272 -8.31 14.52 -13.21
CA THR A 272 -8.48 13.19 -13.82
C THR A 272 -8.37 12.04 -12.82
N LEU A 273 -7.59 12.22 -11.75
CA LEU A 273 -7.33 11.17 -10.75
C LEU A 273 -8.31 11.20 -9.57
N VAL A 274 -8.64 12.39 -9.07
CA VAL A 274 -9.43 12.56 -7.83
C VAL A 274 -10.82 13.15 -8.06
N ASP A 275 -11.19 13.45 -9.31
CA ASP A 275 -12.50 14.00 -9.70
C ASP A 275 -12.94 15.16 -8.77
N ASP A 276 -14.08 15.07 -8.11
CA ASP A 276 -14.61 16.06 -7.15
C ASP A 276 -14.24 15.78 -5.68
N PHE A 277 -13.41 14.76 -5.39
CA PHE A 277 -13.03 14.38 -4.01
C PHE A 277 -12.47 15.56 -3.21
N GLY A 278 -11.63 16.38 -3.84
CA GLY A 278 -11.04 17.58 -3.23
C GLY A 278 -12.04 18.66 -2.81
N VAL A 279 -13.28 18.58 -3.28
CA VAL A 279 -14.35 19.54 -2.98
C VAL A 279 -15.44 18.92 -2.10
N VAL A 280 -15.74 17.63 -2.29
CA VAL A 280 -16.79 16.92 -1.55
C VAL A 280 -16.34 16.50 -0.16
N ASP A 281 -15.10 16.05 -0.01
CA ASP A 281 -14.58 15.59 1.28
C ASP A 281 -14.10 16.79 2.11
N ASP A 282 -14.60 16.92 3.34
CA ASP A 282 -14.30 18.05 4.22
C ASP A 282 -12.81 18.22 4.49
N GLN A 283 -12.10 17.10 4.66
CA GLN A 283 -10.68 17.14 4.95
C GLN A 283 -9.85 17.44 3.72
N ALA A 284 -10.16 16.83 2.57
CA ALA A 284 -9.52 17.14 1.31
C ALA A 284 -9.73 18.61 0.95
N ARG A 285 -10.96 19.11 1.11
CA ARG A 285 -11.32 20.51 0.93
C ARG A 285 -10.52 21.43 1.83
N PHE A 286 -10.45 21.14 3.13
CA PHE A 286 -9.61 21.91 4.06
C PHE A 286 -8.13 21.89 3.67
N VAL A 287 -7.61 20.74 3.25
CA VAL A 287 -6.21 20.61 2.83
C VAL A 287 -5.92 21.48 1.61
N LEU A 288 -6.78 21.42 0.59
CA LEU A 288 -6.62 22.16 -0.67
C LEU A 288 -6.85 23.66 -0.49
N SER A 289 -7.91 24.08 0.21
CA SER A 289 -8.26 25.50 0.33
C SER A 289 -7.47 26.23 1.41
N ARG A 290 -6.99 25.52 2.45
CA ARG A 290 -6.29 26.13 3.58
C ARG A 290 -4.89 25.60 3.81
N SER A 291 -4.75 24.30 4.09
CA SER A 291 -3.48 23.77 4.59
C SER A 291 -2.35 23.97 3.57
N LEU A 292 -2.57 23.69 2.29
CA LEU A 292 -1.52 23.78 1.27
C LEU A 292 -1.22 25.21 0.82
N LEU A 293 -2.19 26.12 0.96
CA LEU A 293 -2.09 27.49 0.47
C LEU A 293 -1.61 28.48 1.53
N PHE A 294 -1.89 28.23 2.81
CA PHE A 294 -1.62 29.18 3.89
C PHE A 294 -0.84 28.61 5.07
N THR A 295 -0.91 27.29 5.32
CA THR A 295 -0.17 26.66 6.44
C THR A 295 1.17 26.11 5.98
N SER A 296 1.20 25.45 4.82
CA SER A 296 2.42 25.02 4.14
C SER A 296 2.93 26.12 3.21
N HIS A 297 4.23 26.15 2.95
CA HIS A 297 4.82 26.99 1.92
C HIS A 297 5.80 26.19 1.07
N PHE A 298 5.87 26.53 -0.21
CA PHE A 298 6.73 25.89 -1.19
C PHE A 298 7.46 26.97 -1.97
N ASP A 299 8.66 26.66 -2.47
CA ASP A 299 9.51 27.64 -3.18
C ASP A 299 8.90 28.16 -4.49
N THR A 300 7.89 27.46 -5.02
CA THR A 300 7.29 27.75 -6.34
C THR A 300 5.78 27.94 -6.25
N ALA A 301 5.24 28.73 -7.19
CA ALA A 301 3.80 28.91 -7.39
C ALA A 301 3.09 27.66 -7.95
N THR A 302 3.78 26.52 -8.03
CA THR A 302 3.25 25.29 -8.64
C THR A 302 2.04 24.78 -7.86
N VAL A 303 2.13 24.72 -6.53
CA VAL A 303 1.03 24.23 -5.68
C VAL A 303 -0.22 25.12 -5.82
N PRO A 304 -0.18 26.45 -5.65
CA PRO A 304 -1.35 27.30 -5.85
C PRO A 304 -1.95 27.20 -7.26
N ARG A 305 -1.11 27.13 -8.30
CA ARG A 305 -1.59 26.98 -9.69
C ARG A 305 -2.33 25.67 -9.91
N LEU A 306 -1.80 24.55 -9.39
CA LEU A 306 -2.46 23.26 -9.53
C LEU A 306 -3.77 23.21 -8.73
N VAL A 307 -3.78 23.73 -7.51
CA VAL A 307 -4.99 23.76 -6.66
C VAL A 307 -6.08 24.61 -7.29
N ILE A 308 -5.79 25.87 -7.64
CA ILE A 308 -6.77 26.79 -8.23
C ILE A 308 -7.25 26.27 -9.59
N GLY A 309 -6.31 25.78 -10.42
CA GLY A 309 -6.66 25.16 -11.70
C GLY A 309 -7.52 23.90 -11.54
N TYR A 310 -7.33 23.12 -10.46
CA TYR A 310 -8.15 21.95 -10.17
C TYR A 310 -9.57 22.35 -9.78
N LEU A 311 -9.72 23.31 -8.86
CA LEU A 311 -11.04 23.81 -8.44
C LEU A 311 -11.86 24.29 -9.64
N LYS A 312 -11.21 24.99 -10.58
CA LYS A 312 -11.82 25.42 -11.84
C LYS A 312 -12.33 24.28 -12.71
N LEU A 313 -11.60 23.17 -12.75
CA LEU A 313 -11.99 22.01 -13.54
C LEU A 313 -13.15 21.25 -12.90
N VAL A 314 -13.23 21.21 -11.57
CA VAL A 314 -14.38 20.64 -10.85
C VAL A 314 -15.65 21.44 -11.15
N GLY A 315 -15.54 22.78 -11.12
CA GLY A 315 -16.63 23.66 -11.50
C GLY A 315 -17.74 23.80 -10.46
N GLY A 316 -18.78 24.56 -10.82
CA GLY A 316 -20.04 24.65 -10.07
C GLY A 316 -20.04 25.69 -8.94
N GLU A 317 -21.06 25.67 -8.09
CA GLU A 317 -21.20 26.66 -7.02
C GLU A 317 -20.13 26.51 -5.92
N GLN A 318 -19.70 25.27 -5.64
CA GLN A 318 -18.65 25.01 -4.65
C GLN A 318 -17.28 25.56 -5.08
N GLU A 319 -16.95 25.52 -6.38
CA GLU A 319 -15.75 26.17 -6.92
C GLU A 319 -15.73 27.66 -6.54
N LYS A 320 -16.81 28.39 -6.86
CA LYS A 320 -16.88 29.83 -6.63
C LYS A 320 -16.74 30.17 -5.15
N VAL A 321 -17.43 29.44 -4.28
CA VAL A 321 -17.35 29.61 -2.82
C VAL A 321 -15.92 29.40 -2.34
N LEU A 322 -15.26 28.34 -2.80
CA LEU A 322 -13.88 28.04 -2.39
C LEU A 322 -12.87 29.05 -2.94
N LEU A 323 -13.01 29.51 -4.18
CA LEU A 323 -12.14 30.54 -4.75
C LEU A 323 -12.31 31.88 -4.01
N GLN A 324 -13.55 32.26 -3.67
CA GLN A 324 -13.83 33.43 -2.85
C GLN A 324 -13.24 33.29 -1.45
N GLU A 325 -13.38 32.12 -0.81
CA GLU A 325 -12.78 31.86 0.49
C GLU A 325 -11.24 32.01 0.45
N ILE A 326 -10.58 31.38 -0.53
CA ILE A 326 -9.13 31.46 -0.69
C ILE A 326 -8.70 32.91 -0.94
N PHE A 327 -9.43 33.66 -1.75
CA PHE A 327 -9.16 35.08 -2.00
C PHE A 327 -9.26 35.92 -0.70
N LEU A 328 -10.34 35.75 0.07
CA LEU A 328 -10.55 36.46 1.33
C LEU A 328 -9.50 36.10 2.39
N LEU A 329 -9.17 34.80 2.53
CA LEU A 329 -8.10 34.33 3.42
C LEU A 329 -6.74 34.90 3.04
N SER A 330 -6.48 35.02 1.73
CA SER A 330 -5.26 35.66 1.23
C SER A 330 -5.20 37.12 1.66
N LEU A 331 -6.29 37.89 1.49
CA LEU A 331 -6.37 39.29 1.93
C LEU A 331 -6.21 39.44 3.44
N GLN A 332 -6.82 38.55 4.23
CA GLN A 332 -6.67 38.54 5.68
C GLN A 332 -5.22 38.38 6.12
N ASN A 333 -4.44 37.53 5.44
CA ASN A 333 -3.01 37.40 5.73
C ASN A 333 -2.22 38.70 5.52
N TRP A 334 -2.68 39.58 4.63
CA TRP A 334 -2.11 40.90 4.38
C TRP A 334 -2.70 42.01 5.27
N SER A 335 -3.79 41.76 6.01
CA SER A 335 -4.39 42.76 6.90
C SER A 335 -3.87 42.67 8.33
N PHE A 336 -3.34 41.52 8.75
CA PHE A 336 -2.79 41.34 10.10
C PHE A 336 -1.30 41.69 10.17
N LYS A 337 -0.96 42.67 11.00
CA LYS A 337 0.44 43.07 11.28
C LYS A 337 1.29 41.88 11.74
N SER A 338 0.74 40.99 12.57
CA SER A 338 1.43 39.80 13.06
C SER A 338 1.77 38.82 11.92
N SER A 339 0.85 38.61 10.99
CA SER A 339 1.10 37.76 9.81
C SER A 339 2.20 38.34 8.93
N ILE A 340 2.25 39.66 8.74
CA ILE A 340 3.31 40.30 7.95
C ILE A 340 4.66 40.22 8.67
N VAL A 341 4.72 40.57 9.96
CA VAL A 341 6.00 40.64 10.69
C VAL A 341 6.58 39.26 10.98
N ASN A 342 5.74 38.25 11.24
CA ASN A 342 6.19 36.93 11.70
C ASN A 342 6.30 35.88 10.58
N THR A 343 6.04 36.24 9.32
CA THR A 343 6.22 35.32 8.17
C THR A 343 7.46 35.67 7.38
N THR A 344 8.07 34.66 6.77
CA THR A 344 9.25 34.87 5.92
C THR A 344 8.85 35.53 4.59
N VAL A 345 9.78 36.22 3.94
CA VAL A 345 9.56 36.81 2.60
C VAL A 345 9.11 35.73 1.60
N GLN A 346 9.60 34.50 1.72
CA GLN A 346 9.17 33.37 0.89
C GLN A 346 7.70 33.03 1.09
N GLN A 347 7.24 32.96 2.35
CA GLN A 347 5.84 32.72 2.69
C GLN A 347 4.94 33.85 2.19
N GLN A 348 5.35 35.11 2.39
CA GLN A 348 4.61 36.27 1.88
C GLN A 348 4.48 36.23 0.36
N ARG A 349 5.56 35.93 -0.35
CA ARG A 349 5.54 35.77 -1.82
C ARG A 349 4.59 34.66 -2.25
N TYR A 350 4.58 33.53 -1.55
CA TYR A 350 3.69 32.41 -1.82
C TYR A 350 2.20 32.79 -1.65
N VAL A 351 1.86 33.52 -0.58
CA VAL A 351 0.51 34.03 -0.34
C VAL A 351 0.12 35.09 -1.37
N ALA A 352 1.02 36.02 -1.74
CA ALA A 352 0.78 36.99 -2.82
C ALA A 352 0.48 36.30 -4.16
N GLN A 353 1.22 35.24 -4.48
CA GLN A 353 0.97 34.45 -5.70
C GLN A 353 -0.41 33.80 -5.67
N THR A 354 -0.81 33.24 -4.52
CA THR A 354 -2.15 32.67 -4.33
C THR A 354 -3.25 33.73 -4.49
N LEU A 355 -3.05 34.93 -3.92
CA LEU A 355 -3.96 36.07 -4.09
C LEU A 355 -4.13 36.46 -5.56
N LEU A 356 -3.03 36.63 -6.29
CA LEU A 356 -3.06 37.04 -7.69
C LEU A 356 -3.73 35.98 -8.58
N LEU A 357 -3.47 34.70 -8.33
CA LEU A 357 -4.07 33.60 -9.08
C LEU A 357 -5.57 33.51 -8.82
N THR A 358 -6.02 33.64 -7.57
CA THR A 358 -7.45 33.61 -7.24
C THR A 358 -8.18 34.85 -7.76
N ALA A 359 -7.58 36.04 -7.64
CA ALA A 359 -8.13 37.28 -8.19
C ALA A 359 -8.38 37.17 -9.70
N LYS A 360 -7.44 36.58 -10.44
CA LYS A 360 -7.56 36.36 -11.88
C LYS A 360 -8.76 35.50 -12.26
N GLU A 361 -9.12 34.50 -11.44
CA GLU A 361 -10.23 33.61 -11.76
C GLU A 361 -11.60 34.14 -11.26
N LEU A 362 -11.61 35.14 -10.38
CA LEU A 362 -12.83 35.80 -9.86
C LEU A 362 -13.24 37.05 -10.66
N MET A 363 -12.33 37.63 -11.45
CA MET A 363 -12.58 38.75 -12.37
C MET A 363 -12.88 38.24 -13.77
#